data_AF-A0A8T4HIK6-F1
#
_entry.id   AF-A0A8T4HIK6-F1
#
_cell.length_a   1.000
_cell.length_b   1.000
_cell.length_c   1.000
_cell.angle_alpha   90.00
_cell.angle_beta   90.00
_cell.angle_gamma   90.00
#
_symmetry.space_group_name_H-M   'P 1'
#
loop_
_entity.id
_entity.type
_entity.pdbx_description
1 polymer ?
#
loop_
_entity_poly.entity_id
_entity_poly.type
_entity_poly.pdbx_seq_one_letter_code
_entity_poly.pdbx_strand_id
1 'polypeptide(L)'
;TLIGHNHTQLTTALNHLTTKQPSPHVVPPARVRPGRIAFVVPAPRAQSLESVRGLLRSAGAAPAFVEQLERCAEALAPHTDWNLLEAVTDPAQATALDRPEVFAPVLFAVQVSLAALWRAFGVQPEAVLAEPGGEPAASVIDGSRSLAEAARAVTGRVPEGDGGGDEPLKAAVGERVAQGFRAFVEISPQPSLSGTVTAALASTDCEPDEVHVTPPLAEGVEEADGFWRTLAEANVGGVRVEWSVLYAGRDTPRVELPTYAFQRQRYWFTETDSKPAAPAPRSEDEHDRRSGAFTTLLRRAHIEGTISDAVPVITGASRFRPSFSTVAELGEAAGSVLVADGAADPAVVCVPSFLAGSGPHQFALLASEFTPRLPISALVLPGFGKSQPLPASWQVAVEAMARSALQAAAGRPLALVGHSVGGLVAQAITEQLESTGHRVEGVVMIDTYDIDKAEEREALFVWAMSEILHRDPTGLVVNDDNLMAMGAYLRLYEEWAPRGIEAPTLAVRATDPDAELNAPIDPTWKAADFAESLPADHFSVLESKAPLAARVLGDWFARLSDDNDSTRAAGPAHR
;
A
#
# COMPACT_ATOMS: atom_id res chain seq x y z
N THR A 1 -12.75 0.35 17.33
CA THR A 1 -12.16 1.56 17.93
C THR A 1 -12.75 1.83 19.30
N LEU A 2 -12.03 2.52 20.19
CA LEU A 2 -12.54 3.00 21.48
C LEU A 2 -12.66 4.54 21.43
N ILE A 3 -13.65 5.11 22.12
CA ILE A 3 -13.94 6.55 22.13
C ILE A 3 -14.14 7.00 23.57
N GLY A 4 -13.38 7.98 24.07
CA GLY A 4 -13.59 8.52 25.40
C GLY A 4 -12.62 9.65 25.74
N HIS A 5 -13.04 10.55 26.61
CA HIS A 5 -12.31 11.76 26.98
C HIS A 5 -11.33 11.56 28.14
N ASN A 6 -11.41 10.43 28.85
CA ASN A 6 -10.55 10.14 29.99
C ASN A 6 -10.19 8.65 30.11
N HIS A 7 -9.15 8.38 30.90
CA HIS A 7 -8.61 7.05 31.14
C HIS A 7 -9.67 6.05 31.67
N THR A 8 -10.59 6.51 32.52
CA THR A 8 -11.65 5.66 33.09
C THR A 8 -12.64 5.20 32.02
N GLN A 9 -13.12 6.11 31.17
CA GLN A 9 -14.00 5.78 30.04
C GLN A 9 -13.32 4.77 29.09
N LEU A 10 -12.07 5.03 28.68
CA LEU A 10 -11.33 4.14 27.80
C LEU A 10 -11.05 2.76 28.41
N THR A 11 -10.73 2.70 29.70
CA THR A 11 -10.52 1.41 30.42
C THR A 11 -11.82 0.62 30.52
N THR A 12 -12.94 1.27 30.84
CA THR A 12 -14.26 0.63 30.86
C THR A 12 -14.67 0.13 29.48
N ALA A 13 -14.46 0.93 28.43
CA ALA A 13 -14.74 0.54 27.04
C ALA A 13 -13.89 -0.67 26.60
N LEU A 14 -12.60 -0.72 26.98
CA LEU A 14 -11.72 -1.86 26.74
C LEU A 14 -12.20 -3.12 27.49
N ASN A 15 -12.67 -2.98 28.73
CA ASN A 15 -13.26 -4.09 29.49
C ASN A 15 -14.56 -4.60 28.85
N HIS A 16 -15.44 -3.72 28.36
CA HIS A 16 -16.64 -4.14 27.64
C HIS A 16 -16.29 -4.84 26.32
N LEU A 17 -15.30 -4.34 25.55
CA LEU A 17 -14.84 -4.97 24.32
C LEU A 17 -14.27 -6.39 24.57
N THR A 18 -13.43 -6.56 25.59
CA THR A 18 -12.84 -7.88 25.93
C THR A 18 -13.88 -8.87 26.47
N THR A 19 -14.89 -8.39 27.20
CA THR A 19 -16.01 -9.21 27.72
C THR A 19 -17.18 -9.37 26.75
N LYS A 20 -17.09 -8.79 25.54
CA LYS A 20 -18.15 -8.76 24.51
C LYS A 20 -19.48 -8.14 25.00
N GLN A 21 -19.41 -7.19 25.92
CA GLN A 21 -20.57 -6.44 26.38
C GLN A 21 -20.88 -5.28 25.42
N PRO A 22 -22.16 -4.99 25.11
CA PRO A 22 -22.53 -3.80 24.35
C PRO A 22 -22.08 -2.54 25.09
N SER A 23 -21.54 -1.57 24.36
CA SER A 23 -21.03 -0.35 24.99
C SER A 23 -21.15 0.86 24.05
N PRO A 24 -21.72 2.00 24.51
CA PRO A 24 -21.20 3.30 24.06
C PRO A 24 -19.68 3.37 24.34
N HIS A 25 -18.92 4.26 23.73
CA HIS A 25 -17.44 4.24 23.79
C HIS A 25 -16.74 3.06 23.06
N VAL A 26 -17.47 2.08 22.48
CA VAL A 26 -16.91 1.01 21.63
C VAL A 26 -17.53 1.02 20.24
N VAL A 27 -16.68 0.97 19.22
CA VAL A 27 -17.02 0.68 17.82
C VAL A 27 -16.49 -0.73 17.50
N PRO A 28 -17.37 -1.73 17.26
CA PRO A 28 -16.96 -3.11 17.03
C PRO A 28 -16.26 -3.27 15.66
N PRO A 29 -15.33 -4.23 15.50
CA PRO A 29 -14.66 -4.48 14.23
C PRO A 29 -15.66 -4.92 13.16
N ALA A 30 -15.61 -4.29 11.98
CA ALA A 30 -16.33 -4.71 10.79
C ALA A 30 -15.39 -5.49 9.85
N ARG A 31 -15.95 -6.41 9.07
CA ARG A 31 -15.30 -6.92 7.87
C ARG A 31 -15.74 -6.00 6.74
N VAL A 32 -14.81 -5.30 6.11
CA VAL A 32 -15.06 -4.52 4.88
C VAL A 32 -13.84 -4.60 3.97
N ARG A 33 -14.06 -4.64 2.65
CA ARG A 33 -13.00 -4.54 1.65
C ARG A 33 -12.67 -3.06 1.42
N PRO A 34 -11.40 -2.61 1.49
CA PRO A 34 -11.06 -1.23 1.15
C PRO A 34 -11.38 -0.96 -0.32
N GLY A 35 -11.85 0.26 -0.63
CA GLY A 35 -12.25 0.64 -1.97
C GLY A 35 -12.64 2.11 -2.07
N ARG A 36 -13.23 2.49 -3.20
CA ARG A 36 -13.53 3.89 -3.54
C ARG A 36 -14.65 4.43 -2.63
N ILE A 37 -14.57 5.72 -2.30
CA ILE A 37 -15.49 6.39 -1.36
C ILE A 37 -16.44 7.30 -2.13
N ALA A 38 -17.75 7.13 -1.94
CA ALA A 38 -18.77 8.05 -2.42
C ALA A 38 -19.39 8.83 -1.24
N PHE A 39 -19.63 10.12 -1.42
CA PHE A 39 -20.51 10.88 -0.52
C PHE A 39 -21.94 10.81 -1.05
N VAL A 40 -22.91 10.67 -0.16
CA VAL A 40 -24.33 10.60 -0.50
C VAL A 40 -25.08 11.72 0.23
N VAL A 41 -25.79 12.55 -0.53
CA VAL A 41 -26.38 13.81 -0.08
C VAL A 41 -27.91 13.71 -0.12
N PRO A 42 -28.62 13.73 1.02
CA PRO A 42 -30.08 13.71 1.05
C PRO A 42 -30.71 15.02 0.60
N ALA A 43 -31.96 14.91 0.15
CA ALA A 43 -32.83 16.04 -0.12
C ALA A 43 -33.27 16.74 1.18
N PRO A 44 -33.58 18.04 1.15
CA PRO A 44 -34.16 18.75 2.29
C PRO A 44 -35.48 18.15 2.79
N ARG A 45 -35.44 17.62 4.02
CA ARG A 45 -36.61 17.18 4.79
C ARG A 45 -36.46 17.67 6.23
N ALA A 46 -37.54 18.09 6.88
CA ALA A 46 -37.51 18.64 8.23
C ALA A 46 -36.85 17.65 9.22
N GLN A 47 -35.82 18.10 9.93
CA GLN A 47 -35.02 17.26 10.81
C GLN A 47 -34.32 18.02 11.93
N SER A 48 -33.93 17.29 12.99
CA SER A 48 -33.19 17.87 14.11
C SER A 48 -31.78 18.32 13.69
N LEU A 49 -31.33 19.43 14.27
CA LEU A 49 -29.94 19.91 14.18
C LEU A 49 -29.19 19.72 15.51
N GLU A 50 -29.70 18.92 16.43
CA GLU A 50 -29.10 18.72 17.76
C GLU A 50 -27.67 18.20 17.69
N SER A 51 -27.40 17.19 16.87
CA SER A 51 -26.04 16.67 16.62
C SER A 51 -25.10 17.74 16.06
N VAL A 52 -25.60 18.64 15.20
CA VAL A 52 -24.83 19.79 14.67
C VAL A 52 -24.52 20.80 15.76
N ARG A 53 -25.49 21.08 16.65
CA ARG A 53 -25.30 21.97 17.79
C ARG A 53 -24.31 21.36 18.80
N GLY A 54 -24.30 20.05 18.98
CA GLY A 54 -23.29 19.32 19.76
C GLY A 54 -21.88 19.45 19.17
N LEU A 55 -21.75 19.28 17.86
CA LEU A 55 -20.50 19.50 17.11
C LEU A 55 -20.00 20.96 17.21
N LEU A 56 -20.92 21.94 17.19
CA LEU A 56 -20.56 23.35 17.38
C LEU A 56 -20.18 23.68 18.83
N ARG A 57 -20.80 23.03 19.84
CA ARG A 57 -20.37 23.15 21.24
C ARG A 57 -18.97 22.57 21.47
N SER A 58 -18.55 21.60 20.67
CA SER A 58 -17.21 21.00 20.73
C SER A 58 -16.17 21.64 19.80
N ALA A 59 -16.46 22.81 19.19
CA ALA A 59 -15.74 23.41 18.05
C ALA A 59 -14.20 23.44 18.06
N GLY A 60 -13.54 23.35 19.23
CA GLY A 60 -12.09 23.08 19.31
C GLY A 60 -11.65 21.74 18.67
N ALA A 61 -12.61 20.89 18.31
CA ALA A 61 -12.47 19.62 17.60
C ALA A 61 -12.66 19.72 16.06
N ALA A 62 -13.33 20.76 15.55
CA ALA A 62 -13.86 20.78 14.18
C ALA A 62 -13.76 22.14 13.46
N PRO A 63 -12.57 22.79 13.39
CA PRO A 63 -12.42 24.13 12.81
C PRO A 63 -12.89 24.21 11.34
N ALA A 64 -12.61 23.17 10.53
CA ALA A 64 -13.01 23.11 9.12
C ALA A 64 -14.54 23.11 8.92
N PHE A 65 -15.31 22.63 9.90
CA PHE A 65 -16.77 22.73 9.87
C PHE A 65 -17.23 24.17 10.09
N VAL A 66 -16.67 24.86 11.09
CA VAL A 66 -17.05 26.22 11.47
C VAL A 66 -16.69 27.21 10.34
N GLU A 67 -15.46 27.16 9.84
CA GLU A 67 -15.00 28.01 8.73
C GLU A 67 -15.88 27.83 7.48
N GLN A 68 -16.23 26.59 7.14
CA GLN A 68 -17.09 26.34 5.99
C GLN A 68 -18.54 26.80 6.23
N LEU A 69 -19.05 26.71 7.46
CA LEU A 69 -20.38 27.18 7.82
C LEU A 69 -20.48 28.72 7.76
N GLU A 70 -19.43 29.42 8.19
CA GLU A 70 -19.30 30.88 8.06
C GLU A 70 -19.29 31.30 6.58
N ARG A 71 -18.50 30.62 5.74
CA ARG A 71 -18.50 30.86 4.27
C ARG A 71 -19.87 30.60 3.63
N CYS A 72 -20.61 29.59 4.11
CA CYS A 72 -21.99 29.34 3.70
C CYS A 72 -22.94 30.46 4.17
N ALA A 73 -22.74 31.03 5.36
CA ALA A 73 -23.52 32.16 5.86
C ALA A 73 -23.32 33.40 4.98
N GLU A 74 -22.08 33.73 4.62
CA GLU A 74 -21.74 34.83 3.71
C GLU A 74 -22.38 34.65 2.32
N ALA A 75 -22.37 33.43 1.78
CA ALA A 75 -22.93 33.12 0.48
C ALA A 75 -24.48 33.15 0.45
N LEU A 76 -25.14 32.86 1.58
CA LEU A 76 -26.60 32.85 1.71
C LEU A 76 -27.18 34.23 2.06
N ALA A 77 -26.45 35.08 2.79
CA ALA A 77 -26.92 36.38 3.26
C ALA A 77 -27.52 37.32 2.19
N PRO A 78 -27.08 37.33 0.91
CA PRO A 78 -27.74 38.13 -0.15
C PRO A 78 -29.11 37.60 -0.60
N HIS A 79 -29.53 36.44 -0.10
CA HIS A 79 -30.68 35.68 -0.56
C HIS A 79 -31.68 35.31 0.56
N THR A 80 -31.36 35.61 1.82
CA THR A 80 -32.20 35.32 2.99
C THR A 80 -32.49 36.59 3.80
N ASP A 81 -33.62 36.61 4.52
CA ASP A 81 -33.98 37.65 5.49
C ASP A 81 -33.68 37.25 6.96
N TRP A 82 -33.02 36.10 7.14
CA TRP A 82 -32.62 35.50 8.42
C TRP A 82 -31.13 35.13 8.43
N ASN A 83 -30.56 35.01 9.63
CA ASN A 83 -29.14 34.69 9.85
C ASN A 83 -28.92 33.17 9.97
N LEU A 84 -27.98 32.62 9.19
CA LEU A 84 -27.68 31.18 9.20
C LEU A 84 -27.15 30.68 10.55
N LEU A 85 -26.21 31.41 11.14
CA LEU A 85 -25.57 30.98 12.39
C LEU A 85 -26.57 30.98 13.54
N GLU A 86 -27.47 31.97 13.60
CA GLU A 86 -28.60 31.99 14.55
C GLU A 86 -29.53 30.80 14.32
N ALA A 87 -29.97 30.54 13.08
CA ALA A 87 -30.86 29.42 12.77
C ALA A 87 -30.28 28.04 13.14
N VAL A 88 -28.96 27.85 12.97
CA VAL A 88 -28.27 26.62 13.36
C VAL A 88 -28.05 26.55 14.87
N THR A 89 -27.60 27.63 15.53
CA THR A 89 -27.14 27.59 16.93
C THR A 89 -28.24 27.78 17.97
N ASP A 90 -29.25 28.62 17.70
CA ASP A 90 -30.28 28.99 18.68
C ASP A 90 -31.42 27.94 18.70
N PRO A 91 -31.66 27.25 19.84
CA PRO A 91 -32.79 26.34 19.97
C PRO A 91 -34.16 27.01 19.80
N ALA A 92 -34.28 28.32 20.07
CA ALA A 92 -35.54 29.05 19.91
C ALA A 92 -35.98 29.17 18.44
N GLN A 93 -35.07 29.01 17.49
CA GLN A 93 -35.36 29.01 16.05
C GLN A 93 -35.92 27.68 15.53
N ALA A 94 -36.17 26.68 16.39
CA ALA A 94 -36.67 25.36 15.96
C ALA A 94 -37.95 25.43 15.11
N THR A 95 -38.89 26.33 15.42
CA THR A 95 -40.12 26.51 14.63
C THR A 95 -39.90 27.26 13.31
N ALA A 96 -38.82 28.02 13.18
CA ALA A 96 -38.44 28.62 11.90
C ALA A 96 -37.90 27.57 10.92
N LEU A 97 -37.33 26.47 11.43
CA LEU A 97 -36.83 25.31 10.67
C LEU A 97 -37.94 24.37 10.16
N ASP A 98 -39.19 24.53 10.61
CA ASP A 98 -40.34 23.82 10.02
C ASP A 98 -40.67 24.32 8.59
N ARG A 99 -40.14 25.50 8.21
CA ARG A 99 -40.37 26.13 6.90
C ARG A 99 -39.36 25.63 5.86
N PRO A 100 -39.78 24.99 4.75
CA PRO A 100 -38.86 24.50 3.72
C PRO A 100 -37.91 25.57 3.15
N GLU A 101 -38.39 26.80 3.01
CA GLU A 101 -37.62 27.95 2.51
C GLU A 101 -36.49 28.42 3.45
N VAL A 102 -36.55 28.03 4.73
CA VAL A 102 -35.45 28.21 5.69
C VAL A 102 -34.63 26.94 5.78
N PHE A 103 -35.31 25.79 5.89
CA PHE A 103 -34.65 24.52 6.17
C PHE A 103 -33.73 24.05 5.04
N ALA A 104 -34.13 24.20 3.78
CA ALA A 104 -33.31 23.75 2.65
C ALA A 104 -31.96 24.50 2.57
N PRO A 105 -31.89 25.84 2.65
CA PRO A 105 -30.62 26.54 2.77
C PRO A 105 -29.81 26.20 4.03
N VAL A 106 -30.45 25.99 5.19
CA VAL A 106 -29.76 25.55 6.41
C VAL A 106 -29.12 24.17 6.23
N LEU A 107 -29.86 23.20 5.70
CA LEU A 107 -29.32 21.85 5.47
C LEU A 107 -28.20 21.88 4.44
N PHE A 108 -28.35 22.61 3.34
CA PHE A 108 -27.29 22.81 2.34
C PHE A 108 -25.98 23.27 2.99
N ALA A 109 -26.06 24.30 3.84
CA ALA A 109 -24.89 24.82 4.53
C ALA A 109 -24.26 23.78 5.49
N VAL A 110 -25.08 23.04 6.23
CA VAL A 110 -24.62 21.94 7.10
C VAL A 110 -23.96 20.83 6.28
N GLN A 111 -24.54 20.41 5.17
CA GLN A 111 -24.01 19.34 4.30
C GLN A 111 -22.65 19.70 3.71
N VAL A 112 -22.51 20.90 3.14
CA VAL A 112 -21.23 21.40 2.61
C VAL A 112 -20.16 21.49 3.71
N SER A 113 -20.57 21.90 4.92
CA SER A 113 -19.66 22.01 6.08
C SER A 113 -19.25 20.65 6.65
N LEU A 114 -20.16 19.67 6.71
CA LEU A 114 -19.84 18.28 7.05
C LEU A 114 -18.85 17.68 6.05
N ALA A 115 -19.06 17.91 4.74
CA ALA A 115 -18.13 17.43 3.71
C ALA A 115 -16.74 18.07 3.84
N ALA A 116 -16.64 19.36 4.19
CA ALA A 116 -15.36 20.00 4.49
C ALA A 116 -14.68 19.40 5.74
N LEU A 117 -15.45 19.06 6.78
CA LEU A 117 -14.93 18.38 7.96
C LEU A 117 -14.38 16.98 7.62
N TRP A 118 -15.13 16.15 6.87
CA TRP A 118 -14.64 14.84 6.41
C TRP A 118 -13.32 14.96 5.62
N ARG A 119 -13.24 15.93 4.71
CA ARG A 119 -12.03 16.22 3.92
C ARG A 119 -10.83 16.64 4.79
N ALA A 120 -11.07 17.35 5.89
CA ALA A 120 -10.01 17.73 6.84
C ALA A 120 -9.40 16.51 7.54
N PHE A 121 -10.11 15.38 7.64
CA PHE A 121 -9.60 14.08 8.11
C PHE A 121 -9.11 13.17 6.97
N GLY A 122 -8.80 13.73 5.80
CA GLY A 122 -8.27 12.99 4.65
C GLY A 122 -9.30 12.18 3.86
N VAL A 123 -10.57 12.17 4.28
CA VAL A 123 -11.64 11.42 3.60
C VAL A 123 -12.11 12.20 2.38
N GLN A 124 -11.54 11.86 1.22
CA GLN A 124 -11.89 12.46 -0.07
C GLN A 124 -12.87 11.57 -0.85
N PRO A 125 -14.04 12.09 -1.28
CA PRO A 125 -14.94 11.37 -2.16
C PRO A 125 -14.41 11.34 -3.60
N GLU A 126 -14.54 10.19 -4.25
CA GLU A 126 -14.31 10.02 -5.69
C GLU A 126 -15.60 10.14 -6.52
N ALA A 127 -16.76 10.13 -5.85
CA ALA A 127 -18.05 10.47 -6.42
C ALA A 127 -18.92 11.15 -5.35
N VAL A 128 -19.82 12.02 -5.80
CA VAL A 128 -20.90 12.56 -4.96
C VAL A 128 -22.22 12.17 -5.62
N LEU A 129 -23.09 11.52 -4.85
CA LEU A 129 -24.44 11.15 -5.24
C LEU A 129 -25.43 12.05 -4.48
N ALA A 130 -26.51 12.45 -5.13
CA ALA A 130 -27.59 13.21 -4.50
C ALA A 130 -28.91 12.49 -4.69
N GLU A 131 -29.75 12.56 -3.67
CA GLU A 131 -31.19 12.40 -3.84
C GLU A 131 -31.76 13.66 -4.55
N PRO A 132 -32.83 13.58 -5.36
CA PRO A 132 -33.45 14.74 -5.99
C PRO A 132 -33.78 15.86 -5.00
N GLY A 133 -33.18 17.05 -5.19
CA GLY A 133 -33.22 18.19 -4.26
C GLY A 133 -31.91 18.41 -3.47
N GLY A 134 -31.03 17.41 -3.39
CA GLY A 134 -29.70 17.50 -2.77
C GLY A 134 -28.59 18.02 -3.70
N GLU A 135 -28.89 18.25 -4.98
CA GLU A 135 -27.91 18.66 -5.99
C GLU A 135 -27.19 19.99 -5.68
N PRO A 136 -27.80 21.02 -5.06
CA PRO A 136 -27.08 22.24 -4.70
C PRO A 136 -25.87 21.94 -3.81
N ALA A 137 -26.03 21.13 -2.76
CA ALA A 137 -24.93 20.76 -1.87
C ALA A 137 -23.93 19.84 -2.58
N ALA A 138 -24.41 18.81 -3.28
CA ALA A 138 -23.55 17.89 -4.02
C ALA A 138 -22.65 18.62 -5.03
N SER A 139 -23.20 19.60 -5.76
CA SER A 139 -22.46 20.38 -6.77
C SER A 139 -21.36 21.30 -6.22
N VAL A 140 -21.42 21.64 -4.93
CA VAL A 140 -20.32 22.34 -4.22
C VAL A 140 -19.29 21.34 -3.71
N ILE A 141 -19.76 20.16 -3.27
CA ILE A 141 -18.89 19.09 -2.77
C ILE A 141 -18.03 18.52 -3.91
N ASP A 142 -18.60 18.23 -5.08
CA ASP A 142 -17.86 17.75 -6.26
C ASP A 142 -17.09 18.85 -7.01
N GLY A 143 -17.37 20.13 -6.71
CA GLY A 143 -16.71 21.29 -7.31
C GLY A 143 -17.26 21.73 -8.67
N SER A 144 -18.38 21.16 -9.12
CA SER A 144 -19.04 21.53 -10.40
C SER A 144 -19.75 22.88 -10.38
N ARG A 145 -20.04 23.45 -9.21
CA ARG A 145 -20.59 24.80 -9.03
C ARG A 145 -19.89 25.55 -7.91
N SER A 146 -19.83 26.88 -8.01
CA SER A 146 -19.36 27.72 -6.92
C SER A 146 -20.36 27.77 -5.76
N LEU A 147 -19.86 28.03 -4.55
CA LEU A 147 -20.68 28.16 -3.35
C LEU A 147 -21.78 29.22 -3.50
N ALA A 148 -21.48 30.35 -4.14
CA ALA A 148 -22.44 31.43 -4.39
C ALA A 148 -23.54 31.05 -5.39
N GLU A 149 -23.21 30.30 -6.45
CA GLU A 149 -24.20 29.83 -7.42
C GLU A 149 -25.16 28.80 -6.81
N ALA A 150 -24.63 27.91 -5.96
CA ALA A 150 -25.42 26.92 -5.24
C ALA A 150 -26.26 27.54 -4.12
N ALA A 151 -25.72 28.51 -3.37
CA ALA A 151 -26.45 29.29 -2.38
C ALA A 151 -27.68 29.98 -3.01
N ARG A 152 -27.49 30.66 -4.16
CA ARG A 152 -28.59 31.24 -4.95
C ARG A 152 -29.60 30.19 -5.43
N ALA A 153 -29.13 28.99 -5.79
CA ALA A 153 -29.99 27.91 -6.28
C ALA A 153 -30.89 27.33 -5.18
N VAL A 154 -30.34 27.07 -3.99
CA VAL A 154 -31.10 26.47 -2.87
C VAL A 154 -32.09 27.45 -2.23
N THR A 155 -31.84 28.76 -2.31
CA THR A 155 -32.80 29.81 -1.91
C THR A 155 -33.84 30.14 -3.00
N GLY A 156 -33.69 29.57 -4.19
CA GLY A 156 -34.68 29.71 -5.27
C GLY A 156 -35.96 28.94 -4.96
N ARG A 157 -36.98 29.10 -5.82
CA ARG A 157 -38.15 28.21 -5.78
C ARG A 157 -37.70 26.78 -6.08
N VAL A 158 -37.73 25.92 -5.07
CA VAL A 158 -37.69 24.47 -5.24
C VAL A 158 -38.82 24.08 -6.20
N PRO A 159 -38.54 23.40 -7.33
CA PRO A 159 -39.60 22.83 -8.15
C PRO A 159 -40.39 21.83 -7.30
N GLU A 160 -41.72 21.82 -7.40
CA GLU A 160 -42.52 20.70 -6.91
C GLU A 160 -42.25 19.48 -7.81
N GLY A 161 -41.11 18.83 -7.57
CA GLY A 161 -40.87 17.47 -8.03
C GLY A 161 -41.84 16.55 -7.32
N ASP A 162 -42.29 15.51 -8.01
CA ASP A 162 -43.16 14.44 -7.51
C ASP A 162 -42.52 13.56 -6.43
N GLY A 163 -41.41 14.01 -5.84
CA GLY A 163 -40.54 13.20 -5.00
C GLY A 163 -40.05 11.96 -5.75
N GLY A 164 -39.80 12.08 -7.07
CA GLY A 164 -39.33 11.02 -7.95
C GLY A 164 -38.34 10.13 -7.20
N GLY A 165 -38.79 8.89 -6.95
CA GLY A 165 -38.50 8.14 -5.72
C GLY A 165 -37.04 7.82 -5.46
N ASP A 166 -36.78 6.93 -4.51
CA ASP A 166 -35.41 6.55 -4.17
C ASP A 166 -34.70 5.71 -5.28
N GLU A 167 -35.40 5.35 -6.36
CA GLU A 167 -34.92 4.56 -7.49
C GLU A 167 -33.72 5.14 -8.28
N PRO A 168 -33.65 6.44 -8.67
CA PRO A 168 -32.47 6.98 -9.36
C PRO A 168 -31.23 6.94 -8.46
N LEU A 169 -31.41 7.14 -7.15
CA LEU A 169 -30.32 7.03 -6.18
C LEU A 169 -29.89 5.56 -5.99
N LYS A 170 -30.82 4.62 -5.88
CA LYS A 170 -30.52 3.18 -5.84
C LYS A 170 -29.73 2.72 -7.08
N ALA A 171 -30.17 3.14 -8.27
CA ALA A 171 -29.49 2.84 -9.52
C ALA A 171 -28.05 3.40 -9.53
N ALA A 172 -27.87 4.65 -9.10
CA ALA A 172 -26.55 5.27 -8.99
C ALA A 172 -25.64 4.58 -7.95
N VAL A 173 -26.18 4.14 -6.81
CA VAL A 173 -25.44 3.34 -5.83
C VAL A 173 -24.98 2.02 -6.46
N GLY A 174 -25.86 1.28 -7.13
CA GLY A 174 -25.52 0.03 -7.83
C GLY A 174 -24.43 0.21 -8.90
N GLU A 175 -24.53 1.29 -9.69
CA GLU A 175 -23.51 1.64 -10.69
C GLU A 175 -22.13 1.90 -10.04
N ARG A 176 -22.08 2.64 -8.93
CA ARG A 176 -20.83 2.91 -8.19
C ARG A 176 -20.28 1.63 -7.55
N VAL A 177 -21.11 0.75 -7.01
CA VAL A 177 -20.68 -0.56 -6.51
C VAL A 177 -20.00 -1.38 -7.61
N ALA A 178 -20.56 -1.41 -8.82
CA ALA A 178 -19.94 -2.07 -9.97
C ALA A 178 -18.59 -1.43 -10.38
N GLN A 179 -18.40 -0.13 -10.11
CA GLN A 179 -17.17 0.63 -10.35
C GLN A 179 -16.15 0.57 -9.19
N GLY A 180 -16.31 -0.36 -8.25
CA GLY A 180 -15.35 -0.59 -7.16
C GLY A 180 -15.51 0.34 -5.95
N PHE A 181 -16.63 1.06 -5.83
CA PHE A 181 -16.95 1.77 -4.60
C PHE A 181 -17.34 0.78 -3.50
N ARG A 182 -16.75 0.96 -2.32
CA ARG A 182 -16.95 0.08 -1.14
C ARG A 182 -17.25 0.86 0.14
N ALA A 183 -17.32 2.19 0.06
CA ALA A 183 -17.79 3.04 1.14
C ALA A 183 -18.75 4.12 0.62
N PHE A 184 -19.90 4.26 1.28
CA PHE A 184 -20.88 5.32 1.03
C PHE A 184 -21.08 6.11 2.33
N VAL A 185 -20.70 7.38 2.33
CA VAL A 185 -20.77 8.26 3.51
C VAL A 185 -21.98 9.17 3.39
N GLU A 186 -22.95 9.04 4.30
CA GLU A 186 -24.13 9.89 4.33
C GLU A 186 -23.77 11.28 4.90
N ILE A 187 -23.85 12.31 4.05
CA ILE A 187 -23.57 13.70 4.43
C ILE A 187 -24.86 14.33 4.97
N SER A 188 -25.17 14.05 6.23
CA SER A 188 -26.41 14.46 6.90
C SER A 188 -26.23 14.60 8.41
N PRO A 189 -27.00 15.49 9.09
CA PRO A 189 -27.04 15.55 10.55
C PRO A 189 -27.81 14.40 11.22
N GLN A 190 -28.60 13.62 10.49
CA GLN A 190 -29.39 12.48 11.00
C GLN A 190 -29.69 11.44 9.89
N PRO A 191 -30.18 10.22 10.22
CA PRO A 191 -30.23 9.13 9.24
C PRO A 191 -31.42 9.28 8.30
N SER A 192 -31.16 9.31 7.00
CA SER A 192 -32.16 9.53 5.96
C SER A 192 -31.98 8.64 4.73
N LEU A 193 -30.74 8.35 4.32
CA LEU A 193 -30.43 7.54 3.13
C LEU A 193 -29.89 6.16 3.46
N SER A 194 -29.40 5.93 4.69
CA SER A 194 -28.80 4.65 5.11
C SER A 194 -29.65 3.43 4.75
N GLY A 195 -30.99 3.51 4.89
CA GLY A 195 -31.93 2.46 4.47
C GLY A 195 -32.03 2.30 2.95
N THR A 196 -32.12 3.40 2.20
CA THR A 196 -32.13 3.40 0.72
C THR A 196 -30.85 2.84 0.12
N VAL A 197 -29.69 3.25 0.64
CA VAL A 197 -28.38 2.71 0.22
C VAL A 197 -28.34 1.21 0.52
N THR A 198 -28.74 0.78 1.72
CA THR A 198 -28.80 -0.66 2.07
C THR A 198 -29.73 -1.45 1.13
N ALA A 199 -30.89 -0.90 0.76
CA ALA A 199 -31.82 -1.53 -0.18
C ALA A 199 -31.24 -1.60 -1.62
N ALA A 200 -30.48 -0.59 -2.04
CA ALA A 200 -29.75 -0.61 -3.30
C ALA A 200 -28.68 -1.71 -3.31
N LEU A 201 -27.90 -1.82 -2.23
CA LEU A 201 -26.85 -2.85 -2.07
C LEU A 201 -27.44 -4.27 -2.12
N ALA A 202 -28.59 -4.50 -1.49
CA ALA A 202 -29.33 -5.76 -1.54
C ALA A 202 -29.82 -6.16 -2.96
N SER A 203 -29.73 -5.25 -3.94
CA SER A 203 -30.03 -5.48 -5.35
C SER A 203 -28.77 -5.66 -6.21
N THR A 204 -27.59 -5.77 -5.59
CA THR A 204 -26.29 -6.01 -6.26
C THR A 204 -25.72 -7.38 -5.88
N ASP A 205 -24.78 -7.90 -6.68
CA ASP A 205 -24.06 -9.15 -6.39
C ASP A 205 -23.01 -9.03 -5.26
N CYS A 206 -23.09 -7.99 -4.42
CA CYS A 206 -22.15 -7.76 -3.31
C CYS A 206 -22.72 -8.29 -2.00
N GLU A 207 -21.90 -9.04 -1.26
CA GLU A 207 -22.26 -9.48 0.08
C GLU A 207 -22.41 -8.28 1.04
N PRO A 208 -23.28 -8.34 2.07
CA PRO A 208 -23.50 -7.23 3.00
C PRO A 208 -22.23 -6.69 3.69
N ASP A 209 -21.23 -7.55 3.87
CA ASP A 209 -19.93 -7.23 4.46
C ASP A 209 -18.93 -6.60 3.45
N GLU A 210 -19.26 -6.48 2.15
CA GLU A 210 -18.34 -5.88 1.18
C GLU A 210 -18.38 -4.36 1.17
N VAL A 211 -19.54 -3.75 1.47
CA VAL A 211 -19.76 -2.30 1.32
C VAL A 211 -20.14 -1.68 2.65
N HIS A 212 -19.34 -0.72 3.10
CA HIS A 212 -19.67 0.08 4.27
C HIS A 212 -20.61 1.23 3.91
N VAL A 213 -21.73 1.31 4.61
CA VAL A 213 -22.55 2.53 4.67
C VAL A 213 -22.22 3.21 5.99
N THR A 214 -21.54 4.36 5.92
CA THR A 214 -21.29 5.15 7.13
C THR A 214 -22.61 5.81 7.54
N PRO A 215 -23.03 5.68 8.81
CA PRO A 215 -24.18 6.43 9.30
C PRO A 215 -23.93 7.95 9.15
N PRO A 216 -24.98 8.77 9.28
CA PRO A 216 -24.85 10.23 9.40
C PRO A 216 -24.00 10.64 10.62
N LEU A 217 -23.91 11.94 10.87
CA LEU A 217 -23.46 12.46 12.16
C LEU A 217 -24.27 11.82 13.30
N ALA A 218 -23.64 10.95 14.08
CA ALA A 218 -24.34 10.17 15.09
C ALA A 218 -24.76 11.04 16.29
N GLU A 219 -25.79 10.62 17.01
CA GLU A 219 -26.00 11.11 18.38
C GLU A 219 -24.85 10.60 19.26
N GLY A 220 -24.15 11.54 19.91
CA GLY A 220 -23.02 11.24 20.78
C GLY A 220 -23.45 10.64 22.12
N VAL A 221 -22.51 9.99 22.82
CA VAL A 221 -22.73 9.53 24.20
C VAL A 221 -22.73 10.74 25.14
N GLU A 222 -21.72 11.59 24.95
CA GLU A 222 -21.75 13.00 25.28
C GLU A 222 -21.97 13.78 23.96
N GLU A 223 -22.55 14.99 24.02
CA GLU A 223 -22.98 15.74 22.82
C GLU A 223 -21.85 16.01 21.79
N ALA A 224 -20.60 15.97 22.24
CA ALA A 224 -19.39 16.16 21.45
C ALA A 224 -18.93 14.90 20.69
N ASP A 225 -19.42 13.71 21.05
CA ASP A 225 -18.90 12.42 20.56
C ASP A 225 -19.44 11.99 19.20
N GLY A 226 -20.53 12.62 18.72
CA GLY A 226 -21.25 12.20 17.52
C GLY A 226 -20.37 12.05 16.30
N PHE A 227 -19.56 13.08 16.00
CA PHE A 227 -18.63 13.03 14.86
C PHE A 227 -17.49 12.03 15.07
N TRP A 228 -16.93 11.94 16.28
CA TRP A 228 -15.87 10.98 16.59
C TRP A 228 -16.33 9.53 16.45
N ARG A 229 -17.59 9.26 16.81
CA ARG A 229 -18.27 7.99 16.55
C ARG A 229 -18.37 7.71 15.06
N THR A 230 -18.97 8.61 14.28
CA THR A 230 -19.14 8.42 12.83
C THR A 230 -17.80 8.22 12.12
N LEU A 231 -16.76 8.99 12.50
CA LEU A 231 -15.41 8.86 11.93
C LEU A 231 -14.72 7.55 12.34
N ALA A 232 -14.90 7.10 13.58
CA ALA A 232 -14.39 5.81 14.05
C ALA A 232 -15.12 4.61 13.40
N GLU A 233 -16.42 4.74 13.15
CA GLU A 233 -17.25 3.76 12.43
C GLU A 233 -16.83 3.67 10.96
N ALA A 234 -16.61 4.81 10.28
CA ALA A 234 -16.03 4.86 8.94
C ALA A 234 -14.65 4.18 8.87
N ASN A 235 -13.74 4.50 9.79
CA ASN A 235 -12.40 3.90 9.83
C ASN A 235 -12.43 2.39 10.03
N VAL A 236 -13.30 1.90 10.91
CA VAL A 236 -13.48 0.46 11.13
C VAL A 236 -14.21 -0.18 9.94
N GLY A 237 -15.05 0.58 9.25
CA GLY A 237 -15.66 0.26 7.97
C GLY A 237 -14.72 0.35 6.75
N GLY A 238 -13.40 0.47 6.94
CA GLY A 238 -12.41 0.47 5.86
C GLY A 238 -12.22 1.80 5.13
N VAL A 239 -12.87 2.88 5.56
CA VAL A 239 -12.58 4.25 5.09
C VAL A 239 -11.23 4.70 5.65
N ARG A 240 -10.31 5.15 4.80
CA ARG A 240 -9.01 5.66 5.28
C ARG A 240 -9.20 7.03 5.94
N VAL A 241 -8.90 7.11 7.24
CA VAL A 241 -8.93 8.35 8.04
C VAL A 241 -7.50 8.76 8.42
N GLU A 242 -7.15 10.03 8.16
CA GLU A 242 -5.85 10.61 8.51
C GLU A 242 -5.87 11.15 9.94
N TRP A 243 -5.71 10.25 10.91
CA TRP A 243 -5.72 10.55 12.35
C TRP A 243 -4.61 11.51 12.82
N SER A 244 -3.56 11.70 12.03
CA SER A 244 -2.45 12.61 12.30
C SER A 244 -2.89 14.06 12.56
N VAL A 245 -4.01 14.47 11.96
CA VAL A 245 -4.63 15.80 12.10
C VAL A 245 -5.01 16.11 13.56
N LEU A 246 -5.32 15.09 14.38
CA LEU A 246 -5.59 15.26 15.82
C LEU A 246 -4.39 15.78 16.62
N TYR A 247 -3.18 15.55 16.12
CA TYR A 247 -1.92 15.85 16.81
C TYR A 247 -1.20 17.06 16.18
N ALA A 248 -1.75 17.64 15.12
CA ALA A 248 -1.19 18.82 14.46
C ALA A 248 -1.00 19.98 15.46
N GLY A 249 0.21 20.52 15.53
CA GLY A 249 0.56 21.61 16.44
C GLY A 249 0.64 21.26 17.93
N ARG A 250 0.59 19.97 18.30
CA ARG A 250 0.72 19.48 19.68
C ARG A 250 2.02 18.71 19.86
N ASP A 251 2.68 18.88 21.01
CA ASP A 251 3.79 18.02 21.41
C ASP A 251 3.23 16.71 21.99
N THR A 252 3.23 15.66 21.18
CA THR A 252 2.70 14.34 21.54
C THR A 252 3.84 13.31 21.59
N PRO A 253 4.31 12.91 22.78
CA PRO A 253 5.37 11.92 22.88
C PRO A 253 4.91 10.55 22.36
N ARG A 254 5.82 9.82 21.71
CA ARG A 254 5.58 8.42 21.35
C ARG A 254 5.58 7.57 22.62
N VAL A 255 4.60 6.67 22.73
CA VAL A 255 4.43 5.76 23.87
C VAL A 255 4.52 4.32 23.34
N GLU A 256 5.26 3.45 24.04
CA GLU A 256 5.24 2.02 23.72
C GLU A 256 3.86 1.42 24.05
N LEU A 257 3.31 0.68 23.09
CA LEU A 257 2.09 -0.09 23.25
C LEU A 257 2.42 -1.60 23.22
N PRO A 258 1.58 -2.46 23.82
CA PRO A 258 1.72 -3.90 23.68
C PRO A 258 1.81 -4.32 22.21
N THR A 259 2.71 -5.26 21.92
CA THR A 259 2.91 -5.78 20.56
C THR A 259 1.72 -6.60 20.08
N TYR A 260 1.64 -6.85 18.77
CA TYR A 260 0.52 -7.56 18.15
C TYR A 260 0.25 -8.91 18.82
N ALA A 261 -0.98 -9.09 19.31
CA ALA A 261 -1.42 -10.32 19.95
C ALA A 261 -1.71 -11.40 18.90
N PHE A 262 -0.66 -12.07 18.43
CA PHE A 262 -0.76 -13.18 17.47
C PHE A 262 -1.77 -14.23 17.94
N GLN A 263 -2.66 -14.66 17.03
CA GLN A 263 -3.52 -15.82 17.22
C GLN A 263 -2.68 -17.10 17.12
N ARG A 264 -1.96 -17.42 18.19
CA ARG A 264 -0.99 -18.52 18.24
C ARG A 264 -1.70 -19.86 18.08
N GLN A 265 -1.48 -20.50 16.92
CA GLN A 265 -1.74 -21.93 16.73
C GLN A 265 -0.40 -22.67 16.60
N ARG A 266 -0.38 -23.95 17.01
CA ARG A 266 0.83 -24.80 16.90
C ARG A 266 0.93 -25.37 15.49
N TYR A 267 1.63 -24.67 14.61
CA TYR A 267 2.07 -25.22 13.32
C TYR A 267 3.44 -25.86 13.52
N TRP A 268 3.45 -27.16 13.78
CA TRP A 268 4.65 -28.00 13.88
C TRP A 268 4.42 -29.21 12.99
N PHE A 269 5.40 -29.54 12.14
CA PHE A 269 5.37 -30.79 11.39
C PHE A 269 5.52 -31.96 12.36
N THR A 270 4.56 -32.88 12.36
CA THR A 270 4.71 -34.20 12.96
C THR A 270 5.31 -35.15 11.92
N GLU A 271 6.21 -36.05 12.32
CA GLU A 271 6.93 -36.96 11.39
C GLU A 271 6.01 -37.83 10.52
N THR A 272 4.73 -37.95 10.89
CA THR A 272 3.69 -38.68 10.15
C THR A 272 3.03 -37.88 9.01
N ASP A 273 3.24 -36.57 8.92
CA ASP A 273 2.61 -35.69 7.90
C ASP A 273 3.43 -35.60 6.60
N SER A 274 4.25 -36.62 6.30
CA SER A 274 5.07 -36.72 5.09
C SER A 274 4.23 -37.09 3.84
N LYS A 275 3.26 -36.23 3.51
CA LYS A 275 2.76 -35.86 2.17
C LYS A 275 1.46 -35.04 2.33
N PRO A 276 1.45 -33.72 2.04
CA PRO A 276 0.20 -32.97 1.99
C PRO A 276 -0.72 -33.55 0.92
N ALA A 277 -1.97 -33.87 1.28
CA ALA A 277 -3.00 -34.08 0.28
C ALA A 277 -3.27 -32.73 -0.41
N ALA A 278 -3.30 -32.71 -1.74
CA ALA A 278 -3.58 -31.49 -2.50
C ALA A 278 -4.92 -30.88 -2.02
N PRO A 279 -4.96 -29.56 -1.72
CA PRO A 279 -6.18 -28.93 -1.23
C PRO A 279 -7.28 -29.04 -2.29
N ALA A 280 -8.51 -29.34 -1.85
CA ALA A 280 -9.66 -29.40 -2.74
C ALA A 280 -9.85 -28.06 -3.47
N PRO A 281 -10.22 -28.07 -4.76
CA PRO A 281 -10.34 -26.84 -5.55
C PRO A 281 -11.39 -25.91 -4.93
N ARG A 282 -10.96 -24.70 -4.57
CA ARG A 282 -11.87 -23.58 -4.32
C ARG A 282 -12.28 -22.99 -5.67
N SER A 283 -13.53 -22.52 -5.77
CA SER A 283 -14.12 -21.98 -6.99
C SER A 283 -13.25 -20.90 -7.63
N GLU A 284 -12.95 -21.07 -8.92
CA GLU A 284 -11.97 -20.28 -9.68
C GLU A 284 -12.35 -18.79 -9.84
N ASP A 285 -13.61 -18.41 -9.60
CA ASP A 285 -14.19 -17.09 -9.95
C ASP A 285 -13.77 -15.87 -9.09
N GLU A 286 -13.31 -16.05 -7.83
CA GLU A 286 -13.01 -14.90 -6.95
C GLU A 286 -11.58 -14.34 -7.13
N HIS A 287 -10.61 -15.15 -7.55
CA HIS A 287 -9.22 -14.71 -7.71
C HIS A 287 -9.01 -13.93 -9.02
N ASP A 288 -9.78 -14.27 -10.05
CA ASP A 288 -9.60 -13.76 -11.41
C ASP A 288 -10.06 -12.29 -11.59
N ARG A 289 -10.91 -11.78 -10.69
CA ARG A 289 -11.47 -10.40 -10.79
C ARG A 289 -10.54 -9.28 -10.30
N ARG A 290 -9.37 -9.63 -9.74
CA ARG A 290 -8.32 -8.65 -9.32
C ARG A 290 -6.95 -8.91 -9.94
N SER A 291 -6.77 -10.11 -10.48
CA SER A 291 -5.58 -10.51 -11.19
C SER A 291 -5.51 -9.78 -12.54
N GLY A 292 -4.36 -9.23 -12.90
CA GLY A 292 -4.17 -8.68 -14.23
C GLY A 292 -4.07 -9.82 -15.27
N ALA A 293 -4.24 -9.49 -16.56
CA ALA A 293 -4.31 -10.50 -17.61
C ALA A 293 -3.04 -11.37 -17.69
N PHE A 294 -1.86 -10.79 -17.46
CA PHE A 294 -0.60 -11.55 -17.44
C PHE A 294 -0.44 -12.37 -16.15
N THR A 295 -0.94 -11.87 -15.03
CA THR A 295 -0.97 -12.57 -13.74
C THR A 295 -1.88 -13.80 -13.81
N THR A 296 -3.06 -13.68 -14.40
CA THR A 296 -3.99 -14.81 -14.64
C THR A 296 -3.37 -15.82 -15.60
N LEU A 297 -2.81 -15.35 -16.73
CA LEU A 297 -2.11 -16.20 -17.70
C LEU A 297 -1.02 -17.04 -17.02
N LEU A 298 -0.13 -16.40 -16.25
CA LEU A 298 0.97 -17.09 -15.61
C LEU A 298 0.50 -18.04 -14.50
N ARG A 299 -0.51 -17.65 -13.69
CA ARG A 299 -1.08 -18.53 -12.66
C ARG A 299 -1.78 -19.74 -13.27
N ARG A 300 -2.44 -19.59 -14.42
CA ARG A 300 -3.03 -20.71 -15.16
C ARG A 300 -1.95 -21.63 -15.72
N ALA A 301 -0.92 -21.06 -16.33
CA ALA A 301 0.23 -21.80 -16.84
C ALA A 301 0.99 -22.54 -15.72
N HIS A 302 1.07 -21.99 -14.51
CA HIS A 302 1.59 -22.68 -13.33
C HIS A 302 0.75 -23.92 -12.96
N ILE A 303 -0.58 -23.77 -12.87
CA ILE A 303 -1.50 -24.89 -12.58
C ILE A 303 -1.43 -25.99 -13.64
N GLU A 304 -1.22 -25.62 -14.91
CA GLU A 304 -1.17 -26.54 -16.05
C GLU A 304 0.25 -27.10 -16.34
N GLY A 305 1.28 -26.63 -15.63
CA GLY A 305 2.68 -27.05 -15.83
C GLY A 305 3.33 -26.48 -17.09
N THR A 306 2.79 -25.39 -17.63
CA THR A 306 3.12 -24.76 -18.93
C THR A 306 3.72 -23.35 -18.78
N ILE A 307 4.36 -23.03 -17.65
CA ILE A 307 4.99 -21.71 -17.39
C ILE A 307 5.88 -21.25 -18.55
N SER A 308 6.64 -22.16 -19.16
CA SER A 308 7.50 -21.91 -20.32
C SER A 308 6.73 -21.31 -21.52
N ASP A 309 5.47 -21.68 -21.74
CA ASP A 309 4.65 -21.15 -22.83
C ASP A 309 4.15 -19.72 -22.55
N ALA A 310 3.99 -19.35 -21.28
CA ALA A 310 3.56 -18.01 -20.86
C ALA A 310 4.67 -16.95 -20.94
N VAL A 311 5.92 -17.35 -20.70
CA VAL A 311 7.08 -16.43 -20.66
C VAL A 311 7.29 -15.67 -21.98
N PRO A 312 7.28 -16.28 -23.18
CA PRO A 312 7.38 -15.57 -24.45
C PRO A 312 6.29 -14.50 -24.65
N VAL A 313 5.07 -14.76 -24.15
CA VAL A 313 3.94 -13.81 -24.26
C VAL A 313 4.21 -12.58 -23.39
N ILE A 314 4.63 -12.78 -22.14
CA ILE A 314 4.98 -11.70 -21.20
C ILE A 314 6.19 -10.90 -21.70
N THR A 315 7.22 -11.60 -22.17
CA THR A 315 8.43 -11.00 -22.77
C THR A 315 8.12 -10.19 -24.03
N GLY A 316 7.23 -10.70 -24.90
CA GLY A 316 6.72 -9.96 -26.06
C GLY A 316 5.93 -8.71 -25.67
N ALA A 317 5.02 -8.83 -24.71
CA ALA A 317 4.19 -7.74 -24.21
C ALA A 317 5.00 -6.61 -23.56
N SER A 318 6.13 -6.93 -22.90
CA SER A 318 7.02 -5.94 -22.27
C SER A 318 7.45 -4.79 -23.20
N ARG A 319 7.53 -5.06 -24.51
CA ARG A 319 7.91 -4.09 -25.55
C ARG A 319 6.93 -2.93 -25.73
N PHE A 320 5.69 -3.06 -25.24
CA PHE A 320 4.66 -2.03 -25.33
C PHE A 320 4.59 -1.12 -24.09
N ARG A 321 5.33 -1.42 -23.01
CA ARG A 321 5.47 -0.49 -21.90
C ARG A 321 6.33 0.72 -22.31
N PRO A 322 6.05 1.93 -21.78
CA PRO A 322 6.95 3.08 -21.91
C PRO A 322 8.35 2.73 -21.44
N SER A 323 9.38 3.24 -22.14
CA SER A 323 10.79 3.01 -21.81
C SER A 323 11.57 4.31 -21.69
N PHE A 324 12.70 4.25 -20.99
CA PHE A 324 13.66 5.35 -20.84
C PHE A 324 15.01 4.97 -21.44
N SER A 325 15.66 5.92 -22.11
CA SER A 325 16.94 5.74 -22.81
C SER A 325 18.13 6.33 -22.07
N THR A 326 17.89 7.19 -21.07
CA THR A 326 18.94 7.76 -20.21
C THR A 326 18.52 7.72 -18.74
N VAL A 327 19.50 7.59 -17.84
CA VAL A 327 19.26 7.56 -16.38
C VAL A 327 18.60 8.85 -15.85
N ALA A 328 18.73 9.97 -16.58
CA ALA A 328 18.11 11.25 -16.24
C ALA A 328 16.59 11.25 -16.42
N GLU A 329 16.07 10.53 -17.42
CA GLU A 329 14.62 10.39 -17.68
C GLU A 329 13.88 9.66 -16.55
N LEU A 330 14.59 8.86 -15.75
CA LEU A 330 14.02 8.07 -14.67
C LEU A 330 13.79 8.87 -13.38
N GLY A 331 14.43 10.04 -13.22
CA GLY A 331 14.28 10.89 -12.03
C GLY A 331 14.53 10.15 -10.71
N GLU A 332 13.67 10.40 -9.71
CA GLU A 332 13.66 9.74 -8.40
C GLU A 332 13.05 8.32 -8.42
N ALA A 333 12.56 7.83 -9.58
CA ALA A 333 11.89 6.53 -9.64
C ALA A 333 12.86 5.33 -9.46
N ALA A 334 14.14 5.51 -9.79
CA ALA A 334 15.21 4.61 -9.38
C ALA A 334 15.68 4.96 -7.97
N GLY A 335 15.64 3.98 -7.07
CA GLY A 335 16.02 4.17 -5.68
C GLY A 335 16.34 2.87 -4.94
N SER A 336 16.70 3.04 -3.68
CA SER A 336 16.99 1.98 -2.73
C SER A 336 16.15 2.18 -1.47
N VAL A 337 15.74 1.09 -0.84
CA VAL A 337 15.11 1.12 0.49
C VAL A 337 16.18 0.82 1.53
N LEU A 338 16.31 1.66 2.56
CA LEU A 338 17.12 1.33 3.74
C LEU A 338 16.41 0.21 4.52
N VAL A 339 17.09 -0.92 4.69
CA VAL A 339 16.54 -2.15 5.29
C VAL A 339 17.09 -2.36 6.71
N ALA A 340 18.36 -2.00 6.94
CA ALA A 340 18.97 -1.92 8.27
C ALA A 340 19.83 -0.65 8.37
N ASP A 341 19.83 -0.01 9.53
CA ASP A 341 20.64 1.17 9.82
C ASP A 341 21.96 0.79 10.52
N GLY A 342 23.03 1.54 10.25
CA GLY A 342 24.36 1.24 10.79
C GLY A 342 25.48 2.22 10.42
N ALA A 343 26.48 2.29 11.30
CA ALA A 343 27.59 3.23 11.23
C ALA A 343 28.95 2.59 10.89
N ALA A 344 29.05 1.26 10.77
CA ALA A 344 30.27 0.57 10.35
C ALA A 344 30.33 0.42 8.82
N ASP A 345 31.54 0.51 8.26
CA ASP A 345 31.80 0.27 6.83
C ASP A 345 32.04 -1.24 6.57
N PRO A 346 31.88 -1.74 5.33
CA PRO A 346 31.34 -1.03 4.16
C PRO A 346 29.83 -0.79 4.25
N ALA A 347 29.32 0.12 3.42
CA ALA A 347 27.89 0.21 3.14
C ALA A 347 27.47 -0.90 2.19
N VAL A 348 26.46 -1.68 2.59
CA VAL A 348 26.02 -2.86 1.84
C VAL A 348 24.78 -2.54 1.03
N VAL A 349 24.80 -2.86 -0.26
CA VAL A 349 23.65 -2.71 -1.16
C VAL A 349 23.23 -4.08 -1.69
N CYS A 350 22.07 -4.55 -1.25
CA CYS A 350 21.47 -5.78 -1.68
C CYS A 350 20.79 -5.62 -3.06
N VAL A 351 21.01 -6.58 -3.94
CA VAL A 351 20.53 -6.59 -5.33
C VAL A 351 19.55 -7.75 -5.50
N PRO A 352 18.23 -7.50 -5.61
CA PRO A 352 17.25 -8.57 -5.80
C PRO A 352 17.34 -9.18 -7.20
N SER A 353 16.75 -10.35 -7.34
CA SER A 353 16.42 -10.95 -8.64
C SER A 353 15.46 -10.07 -9.45
N PHE A 354 15.53 -10.15 -10.79
CA PHE A 354 14.53 -9.55 -11.69
C PHE A 354 13.34 -10.49 -12.00
N LEU A 355 13.20 -11.60 -11.27
CA LEU A 355 11.96 -12.37 -11.30
C LEU A 355 10.83 -11.59 -10.63
N ALA A 356 9.65 -11.56 -11.26
CA ALA A 356 8.45 -11.00 -10.65
C ALA A 356 8.20 -11.64 -9.28
N GLY A 357 7.82 -10.82 -8.29
CA GLY A 357 7.75 -11.24 -6.89
C GLY A 357 9.01 -10.96 -6.05
N SER A 358 10.16 -10.66 -6.68
CA SER A 358 11.40 -10.30 -5.96
C SER A 358 11.48 -8.81 -5.62
N GLY A 359 12.27 -8.44 -4.60
CA GLY A 359 12.48 -7.04 -4.21
C GLY A 359 13.04 -6.82 -2.80
N PRO A 360 13.12 -5.56 -2.32
CA PRO A 360 13.75 -5.20 -1.04
C PRO A 360 13.28 -5.99 0.19
N HIS A 361 12.02 -6.43 0.21
CA HIS A 361 11.41 -7.15 1.31
C HIS A 361 12.10 -8.50 1.61
N GLN A 362 12.70 -9.15 0.61
CA GLN A 362 13.40 -10.43 0.76
C GLN A 362 14.65 -10.31 1.66
N PHE A 363 15.30 -9.14 1.68
CA PHE A 363 16.52 -8.91 2.47
C PHE A 363 16.24 -8.49 3.92
N ALA A 364 14.97 -8.32 4.34
CA ALA A 364 14.63 -7.76 5.65
C ALA A 364 15.14 -8.60 6.82
N LEU A 365 14.99 -9.93 6.75
CA LEU A 365 15.45 -10.84 7.81
C LEU A 365 16.98 -10.90 7.85
N LEU A 366 17.64 -11.09 6.71
CA LEU A 366 19.11 -11.04 6.60
C LEU A 366 19.68 -9.72 7.14
N ALA A 367 19.10 -8.58 6.76
CA ALA A 367 19.58 -7.27 7.19
C ALA A 367 19.39 -7.02 8.69
N SER A 368 18.34 -7.58 9.30
CA SER A 368 18.06 -7.43 10.73
C SER A 368 19.19 -7.98 11.62
N GLU A 369 19.85 -9.06 11.20
CA GLU A 369 20.99 -9.68 11.91
C GLU A 369 22.22 -8.77 11.99
N PHE A 370 22.32 -7.75 11.12
CA PHE A 370 23.41 -6.77 11.11
C PHE A 370 23.06 -5.46 11.83
N THR A 371 21.82 -5.24 12.24
CA THR A 371 21.41 -4.03 12.96
C THR A 371 22.00 -4.02 14.38
N PRO A 372 22.56 -2.90 14.89
CA PRO A 372 22.70 -1.56 14.30
C PRO A 372 24.14 -1.29 13.77
N ARG A 373 24.83 -2.30 13.23
CA ARG A 373 26.25 -2.24 12.86
C ARG A 373 26.45 -1.77 11.43
N LEU A 374 26.06 -2.57 10.44
CA LEU A 374 26.24 -2.25 9.02
C LEU A 374 24.97 -1.58 8.47
N PRO A 375 25.07 -0.49 7.70
CA PRO A 375 23.93 0.02 6.95
C PRO A 375 23.70 -0.91 5.75
N ILE A 376 22.47 -1.36 5.59
CA ILE A 376 22.08 -2.25 4.51
C ILE A 376 20.88 -1.64 3.79
N SER A 377 21.08 -1.30 2.52
CA SER A 377 20.00 -0.89 1.62
C SER A 377 19.73 -2.00 0.61
N ALA A 378 18.53 -2.05 0.03
CA ALA A 378 18.20 -2.94 -1.08
C ALA A 378 17.66 -2.15 -2.26
N LEU A 379 18.10 -2.49 -3.48
CA LEU A 379 17.68 -1.80 -4.69
C LEU A 379 16.22 -2.10 -5.05
N VAL A 380 15.54 -1.10 -5.59
CA VAL A 380 14.32 -1.27 -6.40
C VAL A 380 14.76 -1.24 -7.86
N LEU A 381 14.61 -2.36 -8.58
CA LEU A 381 15.05 -2.44 -9.97
C LEU A 381 14.19 -1.51 -10.86
N PRO A 382 14.79 -0.73 -11.77
CA PRO A 382 14.05 0.16 -12.68
C PRO A 382 12.88 -0.52 -13.39
N GLY A 383 11.68 0.05 -13.27
CA GLY A 383 10.48 -0.45 -13.95
C GLY A 383 9.64 -1.45 -13.15
N PHE A 384 10.13 -1.93 -11.99
CA PHE A 384 9.35 -2.79 -11.07
C PHE A 384 8.40 -1.99 -10.17
N GLY A 385 8.55 -0.66 -10.10
CA GLY A 385 7.56 0.22 -9.46
C GLY A 385 6.34 0.43 -10.33
N LYS A 386 5.17 0.63 -9.70
CA LYS A 386 3.87 0.82 -10.38
C LYS A 386 3.97 1.88 -11.48
N SER A 387 3.67 1.48 -12.72
CA SER A 387 3.73 2.33 -13.92
C SER A 387 5.08 3.02 -14.23
N GLN A 388 6.20 2.65 -13.60
CA GLN A 388 7.54 3.20 -13.90
C GLN A 388 8.05 2.76 -15.28
N PRO A 389 8.64 3.61 -16.13
CA PRO A 389 9.13 3.19 -17.44
C PRO A 389 10.23 2.12 -17.33
N LEU A 390 10.31 1.25 -18.34
CA LEU A 390 11.32 0.18 -18.43
C LEU A 390 12.64 0.70 -19.03
N PRO A 391 13.80 0.13 -18.68
CA PRO A 391 15.06 0.47 -19.37
C PRO A 391 15.01 0.07 -20.85
N ALA A 392 15.54 0.92 -21.73
CA ALA A 392 15.57 0.65 -23.18
C ALA A 392 16.65 -0.37 -23.61
N SER A 393 17.71 -0.54 -22.81
CA SER A 393 18.81 -1.50 -23.03
C SER A 393 19.35 -2.01 -21.69
N TRP A 394 20.11 -3.11 -21.69
CA TRP A 394 20.79 -3.60 -20.48
C TRP A 394 21.71 -2.55 -19.86
N GLN A 395 22.52 -1.88 -20.69
CA GLN A 395 23.45 -0.83 -20.26
C GLN A 395 22.74 0.27 -19.46
N VAL A 396 21.60 0.75 -19.96
CA VAL A 396 20.79 1.80 -19.29
C VAL A 396 20.18 1.30 -17.98
N ALA A 397 19.82 0.02 -17.89
CA ALA A 397 19.38 -0.58 -16.64
C ALA A 397 20.51 -0.60 -15.59
N VAL A 398 21.70 -1.06 -15.99
CA VAL A 398 22.88 -1.17 -15.12
C VAL A 398 23.35 0.20 -14.65
N GLU A 399 23.41 1.21 -15.53
CA GLU A 399 23.75 2.59 -15.15
C GLU A 399 22.78 3.17 -14.11
N ALA A 400 21.47 2.91 -14.25
CA ALA A 400 20.48 3.35 -13.28
C ALA A 400 20.66 2.66 -11.92
N MET A 401 20.93 1.35 -11.91
CA MET A 401 21.17 0.57 -10.69
C MET A 401 22.49 0.95 -9.99
N ALA A 402 23.55 1.20 -10.77
CA ALA A 402 24.85 1.67 -10.28
C ALA A 402 24.73 3.05 -9.63
N ARG A 403 23.97 3.99 -10.23
CA ARG A 403 23.62 5.27 -9.59
C ARG A 403 22.92 5.05 -8.25
N SER A 404 21.90 4.20 -8.20
CA SER A 404 21.17 3.93 -6.96
C SER A 404 22.05 3.29 -5.88
N ALA A 405 22.99 2.42 -6.24
CA ALA A 405 23.95 1.83 -5.30
C ALA A 405 24.92 2.88 -4.72
N LEU A 406 25.45 3.79 -5.54
CA LEU A 406 26.28 4.90 -5.06
C LEU A 406 25.50 5.88 -4.18
N GLN A 407 24.24 6.16 -4.51
CA GLN A 407 23.35 6.99 -3.70
C GLN A 407 23.07 6.34 -2.34
N ALA A 408 22.82 5.04 -2.30
CA ALA A 408 22.63 4.26 -1.08
C ALA A 408 23.90 4.19 -0.20
N ALA A 409 25.08 4.11 -0.81
CA ALA A 409 26.36 4.13 -0.10
C ALA A 409 26.68 5.48 0.55
N ALA A 410 26.08 6.58 0.07
CA ALA A 410 26.29 7.94 0.56
C ALA A 410 27.79 8.35 0.66
N GLY A 411 28.62 7.87 -0.28
CA GLY A 411 30.07 8.13 -0.34
C GLY A 411 30.94 7.24 0.55
N ARG A 412 30.35 6.24 1.22
CA ARG A 412 31.05 5.22 2.00
C ARG A 412 31.58 4.10 1.08
N PRO A 413 32.56 3.28 1.53
CA PRO A 413 33.01 2.11 0.75
C PRO A 413 31.82 1.18 0.48
N LEU A 414 31.62 0.78 -0.78
CA LEU A 414 30.44 0.05 -1.23
C LEU A 414 30.75 -1.44 -1.38
N ALA A 415 29.90 -2.30 -0.82
CA ALA A 415 29.87 -3.73 -1.13
C ALA A 415 28.48 -4.14 -1.64
N LEU A 416 28.42 -5.08 -2.60
CA LEU A 416 27.17 -5.55 -3.19
C LEU A 416 26.83 -6.96 -2.74
N VAL A 417 25.55 -7.25 -2.52
CA VAL A 417 25.04 -8.58 -2.15
C VAL A 417 23.88 -8.94 -3.05
N GLY A 418 24.12 -9.77 -4.06
CA GLY A 418 23.09 -10.28 -4.93
C GLY A 418 22.52 -11.62 -4.47
N HIS A 419 21.23 -11.85 -4.67
CA HIS A 419 20.59 -13.16 -4.47
C HIS A 419 20.03 -13.70 -5.79
N SER A 420 20.18 -15.01 -6.02
CA SER A 420 19.79 -15.64 -7.29
C SER A 420 20.44 -14.92 -8.47
N VAL A 421 19.72 -14.65 -9.56
CA VAL A 421 20.22 -13.83 -10.69
C VAL A 421 20.63 -12.40 -10.29
N GLY A 422 20.21 -11.91 -9.11
CA GLY A 422 20.68 -10.65 -8.53
C GLY A 422 22.19 -10.61 -8.27
N GLY A 423 22.86 -11.77 -8.13
CA GLY A 423 24.32 -11.86 -8.10
C GLY A 423 24.97 -11.43 -9.42
N LEU A 424 24.36 -11.80 -10.55
CA LEU A 424 24.81 -11.40 -11.89
C LEU A 424 24.58 -9.92 -12.13
N VAL A 425 23.44 -9.40 -11.64
CA VAL A 425 23.13 -7.97 -11.65
C VAL A 425 24.15 -7.20 -10.80
N ALA A 426 24.56 -7.74 -9.63
CA ALA A 426 25.60 -7.14 -8.80
C ALA A 426 26.98 -7.11 -9.48
N GLN A 427 27.35 -8.15 -10.22
CA GLN A 427 28.55 -8.14 -11.07
C GLN A 427 28.43 -7.07 -12.17
N ALA A 428 27.33 -7.01 -12.92
CA ALA A 428 27.14 -6.02 -13.98
C ALA A 428 27.19 -4.57 -13.44
N ILE A 429 26.60 -4.31 -12.27
CA ILE A 429 26.72 -3.04 -11.56
C ILE A 429 28.20 -2.75 -11.23
N THR A 430 28.95 -3.75 -10.78
CA THR A 430 30.38 -3.62 -10.46
C THR A 430 31.22 -3.30 -11.70
N GLU A 431 31.03 -4.02 -12.81
CA GLU A 431 31.67 -3.73 -14.11
C GLU A 431 31.44 -2.26 -14.52
N GLN A 432 30.22 -1.77 -14.36
CA GLN A 432 29.87 -0.38 -14.68
C GLN A 432 30.53 0.63 -13.72
N LEU A 433 30.55 0.35 -12.42
CA LEU A 433 31.19 1.20 -11.41
C LEU A 433 32.71 1.28 -11.64
N GLU A 434 33.38 0.14 -11.80
CA GLU A 434 34.82 0.07 -12.05
C GLU A 434 35.21 0.77 -13.36
N SER A 435 34.43 0.58 -14.44
CA SER A 435 34.65 1.28 -15.72
C SER A 435 34.52 2.82 -15.63
N THR A 436 33.86 3.33 -14.59
CA THR A 436 33.74 4.77 -14.28
C THR A 436 34.67 5.22 -13.15
N GLY A 437 35.58 4.36 -12.69
CA GLY A 437 36.56 4.67 -11.65
C GLY A 437 36.07 4.56 -10.21
N HIS A 438 34.90 3.96 -9.97
CA HIS A 438 34.37 3.68 -8.65
C HIS A 438 34.75 2.26 -8.21
N ARG A 439 35.53 2.14 -7.14
CA ARG A 439 35.88 0.83 -6.55
C ARG A 439 34.69 0.26 -5.77
N VAL A 440 34.44 -1.03 -5.94
CA VAL A 440 33.57 -1.84 -5.08
C VAL A 440 34.48 -2.67 -4.17
N GLU A 441 34.20 -2.71 -2.87
CA GLU A 441 35.02 -3.42 -1.88
C GLU A 441 34.84 -4.94 -1.94
N GLY A 442 33.71 -5.40 -2.47
CA GLY A 442 33.48 -6.80 -2.82
C GLY A 442 32.06 -7.07 -3.30
N VAL A 443 31.87 -8.23 -3.94
CA VAL A 443 30.57 -8.72 -4.41
C VAL A 443 30.24 -10.09 -3.81
N VAL A 444 29.09 -10.21 -3.15
CA VAL A 444 28.54 -11.50 -2.69
C VAL A 444 27.45 -11.98 -3.65
N MET A 445 27.53 -13.26 -4.00
CA MET A 445 26.60 -13.98 -4.86
C MET A 445 25.94 -15.10 -4.05
N ILE A 446 24.76 -14.80 -3.48
CA ILE A 446 23.98 -15.76 -2.69
C ILE A 446 23.15 -16.62 -3.64
N ASP A 447 23.52 -17.89 -3.72
CA ASP A 447 22.87 -18.94 -4.50
C ASP A 447 22.58 -18.53 -5.96
N THR A 448 23.61 -17.93 -6.57
CA THR A 448 23.63 -17.43 -7.94
C THR A 448 24.09 -18.52 -8.90
N TYR A 449 23.35 -18.72 -9.99
CA TYR A 449 23.61 -19.77 -10.98
C TYR A 449 24.16 -19.18 -12.28
N ASP A 450 25.27 -19.73 -12.79
CA ASP A 450 25.73 -19.56 -14.17
C ASP A 450 25.46 -20.84 -14.95
N ILE A 451 24.57 -20.78 -15.94
CA ILE A 451 24.09 -21.98 -16.64
C ILE A 451 24.25 -21.79 -18.15
N ASP A 452 25.30 -22.41 -18.69
CA ASP A 452 25.64 -22.41 -20.12
C ASP A 452 24.47 -22.96 -20.97
N LYS A 453 23.80 -24.03 -20.49
CA LYS A 453 22.75 -24.71 -21.25
C LYS A 453 21.40 -24.03 -21.09
N ALA A 454 20.75 -23.73 -22.22
CA ALA A 454 19.43 -23.11 -22.23
C ALA A 454 18.37 -23.94 -21.48
N GLU A 455 18.38 -25.27 -21.66
CA GLU A 455 17.41 -26.20 -21.06
C GLU A 455 17.48 -26.21 -19.52
N GLU A 456 18.69 -26.21 -18.95
CA GLU A 456 18.90 -26.20 -17.49
C GLU A 456 18.52 -24.83 -16.89
N ARG A 457 18.77 -23.73 -17.63
CA ARG A 457 18.39 -22.37 -17.23
C ARG A 457 16.87 -22.17 -17.26
N GLU A 458 16.19 -22.74 -18.26
CA GLU A 458 14.73 -22.75 -18.36
C GLU A 458 14.11 -23.56 -17.22
N ALA A 459 14.65 -24.75 -16.92
CA ALA A 459 14.20 -25.57 -15.80
C ALA A 459 14.33 -24.85 -14.44
N LEU A 460 15.47 -24.19 -14.19
CA LEU A 460 15.66 -23.36 -12.99
C LEU A 460 14.65 -22.20 -12.93
N PHE A 461 14.43 -21.50 -14.05
CA PHE A 461 13.45 -20.41 -14.12
C PHE A 461 12.03 -20.89 -13.79
N VAL A 462 11.58 -21.99 -14.41
CA VAL A 462 10.23 -22.54 -14.21
C VAL A 462 10.04 -22.95 -12.75
N TRP A 463 11.03 -23.62 -12.16
CA TRP A 463 11.00 -23.99 -10.74
C TRP A 463 10.95 -22.76 -9.81
N ALA A 464 11.84 -21.77 -10.02
CA ALA A 464 11.88 -20.57 -9.18
C ALA A 464 10.58 -19.76 -9.27
N MET A 465 9.99 -19.65 -10.47
CA MET A 465 8.71 -18.98 -10.67
C MET A 465 7.54 -19.75 -10.04
N SER A 466 7.53 -21.09 -10.15
CA SER A 466 6.60 -21.97 -9.43
C SER A 466 6.64 -21.70 -7.92
N GLU A 467 7.83 -21.68 -7.33
CA GLU A 467 7.99 -21.42 -5.89
C GLU A 467 7.51 -20.02 -5.46
N ILE A 468 7.80 -18.99 -6.26
CA ILE A 468 7.31 -17.62 -6.00
C ILE A 468 5.77 -17.58 -6.06
N LEU A 469 5.15 -18.25 -7.03
CA LEU A 469 3.69 -18.29 -7.18
C LEU A 469 3.00 -19.11 -6.08
N HIS A 470 3.62 -20.19 -5.60
CA HIS A 470 3.18 -20.93 -4.40
C HIS A 470 3.27 -20.07 -3.13
N ARG A 471 4.34 -19.28 -2.99
CA ARG A 471 4.57 -18.37 -1.85
C ARG A 471 3.70 -17.11 -1.88
N ASP A 472 3.18 -16.69 -3.04
CA ASP A 472 2.15 -15.64 -3.16
C ASP A 472 0.78 -16.21 -3.63
N PRO A 473 0.03 -16.91 -2.75
CA PRO A 473 -1.33 -17.38 -3.05
C PRO A 473 -2.37 -16.25 -3.10
N THR A 474 -1.97 -15.01 -2.80
CA THR A 474 -2.85 -13.84 -2.68
C THR A 474 -2.78 -12.87 -3.86
N GLY A 475 -1.75 -12.95 -4.71
CA GLY A 475 -1.52 -11.98 -5.79
C GLY A 475 -1.08 -10.61 -5.26
N LEU A 476 -0.41 -10.56 -4.12
CA LEU A 476 0.06 -9.31 -3.50
C LEU A 476 1.47 -8.93 -3.95
N VAL A 477 2.29 -9.90 -4.35
CA VAL A 477 3.71 -9.70 -4.68
C VAL A 477 3.93 -9.82 -6.19
N VAL A 478 3.22 -10.71 -6.87
CA VAL A 478 3.25 -10.86 -8.34
C VAL A 478 2.08 -10.14 -8.99
N ASN A 479 2.34 -9.26 -9.97
CA ASN A 479 1.33 -8.47 -10.69
C ASN A 479 1.79 -8.14 -12.13
N ASP A 480 0.88 -7.64 -12.97
CA ASP A 480 1.17 -7.39 -14.40
C ASP A 480 2.32 -6.38 -14.63
N ASP A 481 2.47 -5.36 -13.79
CA ASP A 481 3.55 -4.37 -13.93
C ASP A 481 4.93 -5.03 -13.73
N ASN A 482 5.09 -5.86 -12.68
CA ASN A 482 6.35 -6.55 -12.42
C ASN A 482 6.59 -7.82 -13.27
N LEU A 483 5.52 -8.45 -13.77
CA LEU A 483 5.62 -9.47 -14.81
C LEU A 483 6.12 -8.89 -16.15
N MET A 484 5.59 -7.75 -16.58
CA MET A 484 6.10 -7.05 -17.77
C MET A 484 7.54 -6.55 -17.56
N ALA A 485 7.90 -6.12 -16.35
CA ALA A 485 9.28 -5.76 -16.02
C ALA A 485 10.23 -6.96 -16.10
N MET A 486 9.87 -8.10 -15.49
CA MET A 486 10.60 -9.37 -15.64
C MET A 486 10.77 -9.77 -17.11
N GLY A 487 9.70 -9.70 -17.91
CA GLY A 487 9.76 -9.99 -19.35
C GLY A 487 10.69 -9.06 -20.13
N ALA A 488 10.83 -7.80 -19.73
CA ALA A 488 11.84 -6.91 -20.30
C ALA A 488 13.26 -7.30 -19.85
N TYR A 489 13.47 -7.55 -18.56
CA TYR A 489 14.79 -7.92 -18.04
C TYR A 489 15.30 -9.24 -18.63
N LEU A 490 14.44 -10.25 -18.81
CA LEU A 490 14.80 -11.49 -19.50
C LEU A 490 15.37 -11.23 -20.90
N ARG A 491 14.72 -10.35 -21.68
CA ARG A 491 15.17 -9.95 -23.02
C ARG A 491 16.45 -9.09 -22.99
N LEU A 492 16.55 -8.15 -22.05
CA LEU A 492 17.72 -7.27 -21.95
C LEU A 492 18.96 -8.02 -21.47
N TYR A 493 18.79 -9.00 -20.58
CA TYR A 493 19.87 -9.84 -20.08
C TYR A 493 20.58 -10.62 -21.20
N GLU A 494 19.88 -11.01 -22.26
CA GLU A 494 20.47 -11.63 -23.46
C GLU A 494 21.45 -10.70 -24.23
N GLU A 495 21.42 -9.38 -23.99
CA GLU A 495 22.36 -8.41 -24.56
C GLU A 495 23.71 -8.39 -23.82
N TRP A 496 23.78 -8.96 -22.61
CA TRP A 496 24.96 -8.90 -21.76
C TRP A 496 25.90 -10.09 -21.95
N ALA A 497 27.20 -9.80 -21.90
CA ALA A 497 28.25 -10.79 -21.76
C ALA A 497 29.15 -10.33 -20.60
N PRO A 498 29.28 -11.14 -19.52
CA PRO A 498 30.04 -10.76 -18.35
C PRO A 498 31.51 -10.50 -18.67
N ARG A 499 32.10 -9.57 -17.93
CA ARG A 499 33.53 -9.23 -17.95
C ARG A 499 34.13 -9.54 -16.57
N GLY A 500 35.45 -9.59 -16.51
CA GLY A 500 36.14 -9.65 -15.22
C GLY A 500 35.93 -8.34 -14.46
N ILE A 501 35.74 -8.44 -13.15
CA ILE A 501 35.73 -7.33 -12.18
C ILE A 501 36.99 -7.38 -11.32
N GLU A 502 37.40 -6.24 -10.77
CA GLU A 502 38.54 -6.13 -9.86
C GLU A 502 38.15 -6.41 -8.39
N ALA A 503 36.89 -6.14 -8.03
CA ALA A 503 36.36 -6.37 -6.69
C ALA A 503 36.34 -7.87 -6.31
N PRO A 504 36.81 -8.24 -5.10
CA PRO A 504 36.85 -9.64 -4.66
C PRO A 504 35.43 -10.21 -4.50
N THR A 505 35.29 -11.49 -4.84
CA THR A 505 33.98 -12.14 -4.95
C THR A 505 33.79 -13.30 -3.97
N LEU A 506 32.59 -13.40 -3.39
CA LEU A 506 32.17 -14.53 -2.56
C LEU A 506 30.90 -15.19 -3.12
N ALA A 507 30.98 -16.47 -3.47
CA ALA A 507 29.81 -17.31 -3.70
C ALA A 507 29.32 -17.93 -2.38
N VAL A 508 28.03 -17.82 -2.06
CA VAL A 508 27.40 -18.47 -0.91
C VAL A 508 26.36 -19.46 -1.41
N ARG A 509 26.65 -20.76 -1.30
CA ARG A 509 25.84 -21.85 -1.86
C ARG A 509 24.85 -22.44 -0.85
N ALA A 510 23.60 -22.61 -1.26
CA ALA A 510 22.60 -23.40 -0.56
C ALA A 510 22.82 -24.91 -0.80
N THR A 511 22.56 -25.75 0.21
CA THR A 511 22.87 -27.21 0.13
C THR A 511 21.76 -28.15 0.59
N ASP A 512 20.62 -27.67 1.10
CA ASP A 512 19.54 -28.55 1.56
C ASP A 512 18.78 -29.12 0.33
N PRO A 513 18.68 -30.46 0.17
CA PRO A 513 18.22 -31.09 -1.06
C PRO A 513 16.69 -31.29 -1.15
N ASP A 514 15.90 -30.78 -0.20
CA ASP A 514 14.44 -31.01 -0.14
C ASP A 514 13.62 -30.17 -1.14
N ALA A 515 14.26 -29.35 -1.98
CA ALA A 515 13.61 -28.75 -3.14
C ALA A 515 13.37 -29.81 -4.23
N GLU A 516 12.16 -29.89 -4.80
CA GLU A 516 11.77 -30.88 -5.82
C GLU A 516 12.46 -30.74 -7.21
N LEU A 517 13.65 -30.14 -7.26
CA LEU A 517 14.54 -30.17 -8.43
C LEU A 517 15.17 -31.56 -8.56
N ASN A 518 14.54 -32.40 -9.38
CA ASN A 518 15.11 -33.66 -9.90
C ASN A 518 16.27 -33.44 -10.91
N ALA A 519 17.10 -32.42 -10.67
CA ALA A 519 18.35 -32.18 -11.36
C ALA A 519 19.32 -31.47 -10.39
N PRO A 520 20.49 -32.07 -10.06
CA PRO A 520 21.57 -31.33 -9.43
C PRO A 520 22.19 -30.41 -10.50
N ILE A 521 21.56 -29.26 -10.73
CA ILE A 521 22.22 -28.14 -11.42
C ILE A 521 23.35 -27.71 -10.49
N ASP A 522 24.59 -28.04 -10.83
CA ASP A 522 25.75 -27.67 -10.01
C ASP A 522 25.94 -26.15 -10.11
N PRO A 523 25.69 -25.37 -9.03
CA PRO A 523 25.83 -23.92 -9.01
C PRO A 523 27.32 -23.58 -8.98
N THR A 524 28.00 -23.78 -10.10
CA THR A 524 29.35 -23.30 -10.32
C THR A 524 29.26 -21.92 -10.96
N TRP A 525 29.20 -20.88 -10.11
CA TRP A 525 29.81 -19.61 -10.52
C TRP A 525 31.31 -19.86 -10.66
N LYS A 526 31.76 -20.18 -11.89
CA LYS A 526 33.09 -20.78 -12.17
C LYS A 526 34.28 -19.86 -11.84
N ALA A 527 34.02 -18.62 -11.43
CA ALA A 527 35.00 -17.54 -11.30
C ALA A 527 34.92 -16.77 -9.98
N ALA A 528 34.30 -17.31 -8.92
CA ALA A 528 34.33 -16.68 -7.60
C ALA A 528 35.69 -16.90 -6.90
N ASP A 529 36.26 -15.86 -6.30
CA ASP A 529 37.53 -15.92 -5.58
C ASP A 529 37.41 -16.75 -4.29
N PHE A 530 36.25 -16.65 -3.63
CA PHE A 530 35.91 -17.38 -2.42
C PHE A 530 34.55 -18.07 -2.58
N ALA A 531 34.39 -19.24 -1.97
CA ALA A 531 33.13 -19.97 -1.94
C ALA A 531 32.89 -20.56 -0.54
N GLU A 532 31.69 -20.34 -0.02
CA GLU A 532 31.19 -20.90 1.24
C GLU A 532 29.87 -21.63 0.98
N SER A 533 29.49 -22.57 1.85
CA SER A 533 28.28 -23.38 1.68
C SER A 533 27.55 -23.54 3.01
N LEU A 534 26.23 -23.43 2.99
CA LEU A 534 25.41 -23.48 4.19
C LEU A 534 24.13 -24.32 4.01
N PRO A 535 23.65 -25.00 5.07
CA PRO A 535 22.44 -25.81 5.04
C PRO A 535 21.22 -24.89 4.99
N ALA A 536 20.78 -24.59 3.77
CA ALA A 536 19.56 -23.88 3.40
C ALA A 536 19.12 -24.33 2.00
N ASP A 537 17.91 -23.97 1.62
CA ASP A 537 17.46 -23.92 0.22
C ASP A 537 17.61 -22.49 -0.34
N HIS A 538 17.35 -22.35 -1.64
CA HIS A 538 17.45 -21.10 -2.39
C HIS A 538 16.71 -19.90 -1.77
N PHE A 539 15.58 -20.14 -1.11
CA PHE A 539 14.78 -19.08 -0.49
C PHE A 539 15.08 -18.96 1.01
N SER A 540 15.22 -20.10 1.71
CA SER A 540 15.41 -20.07 3.17
C SER A 540 16.73 -19.42 3.60
N VAL A 541 17.74 -19.34 2.72
CA VAL A 541 18.99 -18.59 2.95
C VAL A 541 18.76 -17.11 3.32
N LEU A 542 17.69 -16.48 2.82
CA LEU A 542 17.28 -15.12 3.19
C LEU A 542 16.14 -15.08 4.23
N GLU A 543 15.48 -16.22 4.49
CA GLU A 543 14.35 -16.35 5.41
C GLU A 543 14.76 -17.04 6.72
N SER A 544 14.42 -18.32 6.91
CA SER A 544 14.60 -19.05 8.17
C SER A 544 16.05 -19.42 8.49
N LYS A 545 16.96 -19.35 7.50
CA LYS A 545 18.40 -19.57 7.62
C LYS A 545 19.21 -18.26 7.52
N ALA A 546 18.55 -17.10 7.48
CA ALA A 546 19.20 -15.79 7.47
C ALA A 546 20.29 -15.60 8.55
N PRO A 547 20.16 -16.10 9.80
CA PRO A 547 21.23 -16.00 10.81
C PRO A 547 22.51 -16.81 10.48
N LEU A 548 22.44 -17.79 9.57
CA LEU A 548 23.61 -18.51 9.06
C LEU A 548 24.28 -17.72 7.94
N ALA A 549 23.49 -17.22 6.98
CA ALA A 549 23.98 -16.35 5.90
C ALA A 549 24.63 -15.08 6.45
N ALA A 550 24.01 -14.44 7.46
CA ALA A 550 24.55 -13.25 8.12
C ALA A 550 25.95 -13.47 8.74
N ARG A 551 26.23 -14.67 9.27
CA ARG A 551 27.57 -15.00 9.80
C ARG A 551 28.60 -15.11 8.67
N VAL A 552 28.28 -15.83 7.61
CA VAL A 552 29.15 -15.99 6.43
C VAL A 552 29.49 -14.63 5.82
N LEU A 553 28.48 -13.77 5.62
CA LEU A 553 28.66 -12.42 5.12
C LEU A 553 29.47 -11.54 6.10
N GLY A 554 29.17 -11.60 7.40
CA GLY A 554 29.86 -10.83 8.43
C GLY A 554 31.35 -11.18 8.56
N ASP A 555 31.68 -12.47 8.53
CA ASP A 555 33.06 -12.95 8.56
C ASP A 555 33.83 -12.53 7.29
N TRP A 556 33.17 -12.45 6.14
CA TRP A 556 33.78 -11.99 4.90
C TRP A 556 33.96 -10.46 4.84
N PHE A 557 32.96 -9.66 5.25
CA PHE A 557 33.11 -8.20 5.36
C PHE A 557 34.22 -7.80 6.35
N ALA A 558 34.44 -8.59 7.41
CA ALA A 558 35.58 -8.41 8.31
C ALA A 558 36.93 -8.62 7.59
N ARG A 559 37.07 -9.71 6.81
CA ARG A 559 38.30 -9.98 6.01
C ARG A 559 38.61 -8.85 5.02
N LEU A 560 37.59 -8.35 4.31
CA LEU A 560 37.74 -7.20 3.39
C LEU A 560 38.24 -5.94 4.11
N SER A 561 37.86 -5.75 5.37
CA SER A 561 38.31 -4.60 6.17
C SER A 561 39.78 -4.75 6.58
N ASP A 562 40.19 -5.94 7.03
CA ASP A 562 41.56 -6.24 7.45
C ASP A 562 42.56 -6.15 6.26
N ASP A 563 42.20 -6.68 5.08
CA ASP A 563 43.06 -6.61 3.89
C ASP A 563 43.23 -5.16 3.37
N ASN A 564 42.17 -4.34 3.48
CA ASN A 564 42.23 -2.91 3.14
C ASN A 564 43.09 -2.08 4.11
N ASP A 565 43.06 -2.37 5.41
CA ASP A 565 43.94 -1.70 6.36
C ASP A 565 45.42 -2.12 6.16
N SER A 566 45.66 -3.38 5.77
CA SER A 566 47.01 -3.84 5.41
C SER A 566 47.59 -3.12 4.17
N THR A 567 46.75 -2.85 3.16
CA THR A 567 47.14 -2.14 1.94
C THR A 567 47.17 -0.61 2.12
N ARG A 568 46.33 -0.03 2.99
CA ARG A 568 46.45 1.38 3.40
C ARG A 568 47.68 1.66 4.26
N ALA A 569 48.09 0.72 5.11
CA ALA A 569 49.35 0.81 5.84
C ALA A 569 50.57 0.76 4.90
N ALA A 570 50.45 0.07 3.77
CA ALA A 570 51.42 0.06 2.67
C ALA A 570 51.26 1.30 1.74
N GLY A 571 51.33 2.50 2.31
CA GLY A 571 51.41 3.75 1.55
C GLY A 571 52.57 3.74 0.54
N PRO A 572 52.49 4.53 -0.55
CA PRO A 572 53.31 4.34 -1.74
C PRO A 572 54.81 4.43 -1.45
N ALA A 573 55.48 3.28 -1.52
CA ALA A 573 56.93 3.20 -1.47
C ALA A 573 57.52 3.86 -2.72
N HIS A 574 58.01 5.10 -2.58
CA HIS A 574 58.78 5.77 -3.62
C HIS A 574 60.01 4.93 -4.01
N ARG A 575 59.98 4.32 -5.20
CA ARG A 575 61.14 4.11 -6.07
C ARG A 575 60.75 3.71 -7.49
#